data_AF-A0A5K0VSC0-F1
#
_entry.id   AF-A0A5K0VSC0-F1
#
_cell.length_a   1.000
_cell.length_b   1.000
_cell.length_c   1.000
_cell.angle_alpha   90.00
_cell.angle_beta   90.00
_cell.angle_gamma   90.00
#
_symmetry.space_group_name_H-M   'P 1'
#
loop_
_entity.id
_entity.type
_entity.pdbx_description
1 polymer ?
#
loop_
_entity_poly.entity_id
_entity_poly.type
_entity_poly.pdbx_seq_one_letter_code
_entity_poly.pdbx_strand_id
1 'polypeptide(L)' 'LKRCGKSCRLRWLNYLRPDIRHGGFTEEEDNIICSLYESMGS' A
#
# COMPACT_ATOMS: atom_id res chain seq x y z
N LEU A 1 14.25 -14.02 17.58
CA LEU A 1 13.71 -13.70 16.23
C LEU A 1 14.59 -12.61 15.60
N LYS A 2 15.63 -12.95 14.81
CA LYS A 2 16.53 -11.95 14.21
C LYS A 2 15.77 -11.20 13.10
N ARG A 3 15.21 -10.03 13.40
CA ARG A 3 14.62 -9.18 12.37
C ARG A 3 15.75 -8.49 11.63
N CYS A 4 15.97 -8.86 10.36
CA CYS A 4 16.86 -8.10 9.49
C CYS A 4 16.24 -6.72 9.21
N GLY A 5 17.07 -5.67 9.09
CA GLY A 5 16.60 -4.29 8.93
C GLY A 5 15.61 -4.10 7.76
N LYS A 6 15.79 -4.88 6.68
CA LYS A 6 14.85 -4.92 5.54
C LYS A 6 13.44 -5.39 5.96
N SER A 7 13.33 -6.43 6.79
CA SER A 7 12.05 -6.93 7.29
C SER A 7 11.38 -5.94 8.25
N CYS A 8 12.15 -5.29 9.13
CA CYS A 8 11.62 -4.24 10.00
C CYS A 8 11.10 -3.05 9.20
N ARG A 9 11.90 -2.56 8.23
CA ARG A 9 11.52 -1.43 7.39
C ARG A 9 10.28 -1.73 6.55
N LEU A 10 10.23 -2.90 5.93
CA LEU A 10 9.05 -3.32 5.15
C LEU A 10 7.81 -3.43 6.03
N ARG A 11 7.95 -4.00 7.23
CA ARG A 11 6.83 -4.09 8.19
C ARG A 11 6.35 -2.71 8.61
N TRP A 12 7.24 -1.76 8.89
CA TRP A 12 6.84 -0.40 9.22
C TRP A 12 6.08 0.27 8.07
N LEU A 13 6.63 0.22 6.86
CA LEU A 13 6.08 0.89 5.68
C LEU A 13 4.76 0.31 5.16
N ASN A 14 4.42 -0.94 5.48
CA ASN A 14 3.19 -1.57 5.00
C ASN A 14 2.15 -1.81 6.10
N TYR A 15 2.55 -1.84 7.37
CA TYR A 15 1.67 -2.30 8.45
C TYR A 15 1.69 -1.50 9.75
N LEU A 16 2.77 -0.77 10.07
CA LEU A 16 2.85 -0.10 11.39
C LEU A 16 2.81 1.42 11.32
N ARG A 17 3.03 2.01 10.14
CA ARG A 17 2.97 3.46 9.97
C ARG A 17 1.51 3.92 10.18
N PRO A 18 1.27 4.93 11.03
CA PRO A 18 -0.09 5.34 11.41
C PRO A 18 -0.92 5.92 10.26
N ASP A 19 -0.25 6.44 9.22
CA ASP A 19 -0.91 7.00 8.04
C ASP A 19 -1.46 5.92 7.08
N ILE A 20 -1.16 4.64 7.34
CA ILE A 20 -1.64 3.55 6.49
C ILE A 20 -3.06 3.20 6.89
N ARG A 21 -3.98 3.39 5.95
CA ARG A 21 -5.37 2.96 6.11
C ARG A 21 -5.45 1.45 5.91
N HIS A 22 -5.84 0.75 6.96
CA HIS A 22 -6.12 -0.69 6.92
C HIS A 22 -7.61 -0.89 6.64
N GLY A 23 -7.94 -1.18 5.39
CA GLY A 23 -9.32 -1.36 4.92
C GLY A 23 -9.34 -1.62 3.42
N GLY A 24 -10.53 -1.94 2.90
CA GLY A 24 -10.74 -1.95 1.45
C GLY A 24 -10.68 -0.53 0.88
N PHE A 25 -10.43 -0.44 -0.42
CA PHE A 25 -10.59 0.80 -1.16
C PHE A 25 -12.07 1.17 -1.24
N THR A 26 -12.37 2.46 -1.30
CA THR A 26 -13.71 2.93 -1.68
C THR A 26 -13.90 2.81 -3.20
N GLU A 27 -15.15 2.86 -3.66
CA GLU A 27 -15.47 2.80 -5.09
C GLU A 27 -14.77 3.93 -5.86
N GLU A 28 -14.65 5.11 -5.26
CA GLU A 28 -13.93 6.24 -5.85
C GLU A 28 -12.42 5.97 -5.95
N GLU A 29 -11.82 5.40 -4.90
CA GLU A 29 -10.40 5.03 -4.88
C GLU A 29 -10.11 3.95 -5.94
N ASP A 30 -10.98 2.95 -6.06
CA ASP A 30 -10.87 1.90 -7.09
C ASP A 30 -10.96 2.46 -8.50
N ASN A 31 -11.91 3.37 -8.76
CA ASN A 31 -12.03 4.03 -10.07
C ASN A 31 -10.75 4.81 -10.43
N ILE A 32 -10.15 5.51 -9.46
CA ILE A 32 -8.88 6.21 -9.64
C ILE A 32 -7.76 5.21 -9.95
N ILE A 33 -7.64 4.13 -9.18
CA ILE A 33 -6.63 3.09 -9.39
C ILE A 33 -6.75 2.49 -10.80
N CYS A 34 -7.96 2.13 -11.24
CA CYS A 34 -8.22 1.60 -12.57
C CYS A 34 -7.83 2.61 -13.67
N SER A 35 -8.27 3.86 -13.55
CA SER A 35 -7.94 4.90 -14.54
C SER A 35 -6.42 5.16 -14.65
N LEU A 36 -5.72 5.12 -13.52
CA LEU A 36 -4.27 5.28 -13.46
C LEU A 36 -3.55 4.10 -14.07
N TYR A 37 -4.03 2.88 -13.83
CA TYR A 37 -3.50 1.66 -14.44
C TYR A 37 -3.64 1.70 -15.97
N GLU A 38 -4.81 2.09 -16.47
CA GLU A 38 -5.06 2.25 -17.91
C GLU A 38 -4.16 3.33 -18.53
N SER A 39 -3.98 4.46 -17.84
CA SER A 39 -3.19 5.59 -18.35
C SER A 39 -1.67 5.36 -18.32
N MET A 40 -1.15 4.64 -17.32
CA MET A 40 0.29 4.43 -17.17
C MET A 40 0.78 3.16 -17.88
N GLY A 41 -0.13 2.32 -18.36
CA GLY A 41 0.18 1.04 -18.98
C GLY A 41 0.50 -0.04 -17.95
N SER A 42 0.23 -1.29 -18.33
CA SER A 42 0.57 -2.48 -17.55
C SER A 42 2.06 -2.74 -17.50
#